data_AF-A0A6H5H056-F1
#
_entry.id   AF-A0A6H5H056-F1
#
_cell.length_a   1.000
_cell.length_b   1.000
_cell.length_c   1.000
_cell.angle_alpha   90.00
_cell.angle_beta   90.00
_cell.angle_gamma   90.00
#
_symmetry.space_group_name_H-M   'P 1'
#
loop_
_entity.id
_entity.type
_entity.pdbx_description
1 polymer ?
#
loop_
_entity_poly.entity_id
_entity_poly.type
_entity_poly.pdbx_seq_one_letter_code
_entity_poly.pdbx_strand_id
1 'polypeptide(L)'
;MLISKKNRHSIYETLFKEGVMVAKKDYHALKHTDLEPIANLEVIKTMQSLKSRGYVKEQFAWRHFYWYLTNEGITYLRNYLHLPPEVGLVIFSSSSSSPMVGYKFCAIRSVFW
;
A
#
# COMPACT_ATOMS: atom_id res chain seq x y z
N MET A 1 -13.49 10.66 -5.48
CA MET A 1 -13.13 10.32 -6.88
C MET A 1 -13.85 9.04 -7.27
N LEU A 2 -14.44 9.00 -8.46
CA LEU A 2 -14.99 7.76 -9.03
C LEU A 2 -13.82 6.92 -9.54
N ILE A 3 -13.69 5.69 -9.03
CA ILE A 3 -12.65 4.73 -9.40
C ILE A 3 -13.37 3.43 -9.75
N SER A 4 -12.92 2.75 -10.81
CA SER A 4 -13.51 1.47 -11.19
C SER A 4 -13.38 0.44 -10.05
N LYS A 5 -14.39 -0.40 -9.86
CA LYS A 5 -14.37 -1.41 -8.78
C LYS A 5 -13.20 -2.38 -8.93
N LYS A 6 -12.85 -2.72 -10.18
CA LYS A 6 -11.75 -3.61 -10.53
C LYS A 6 -10.39 -3.04 -10.07
N ASN A 7 -10.10 -1.78 -10.42
CA ASN A 7 -8.84 -1.13 -10.05
C ASN A 7 -8.73 -0.93 -8.53
N ARG A 8 -9.85 -0.62 -7.86
CA ARG A 8 -9.85 -0.51 -6.39
C ARG A 8 -9.55 -1.85 -5.73
N HIS A 9 -10.13 -2.93 -6.24
CA HIS A 9 -9.93 -4.27 -5.71
C HIS A 9 -8.46 -4.70 -5.85
N SER A 10 -7.84 -4.49 -7.02
CA SER A 10 -6.43 -4.80 -7.23
C SER A 10 -5.47 -3.96 -6.38
N ILE A 11 -5.76 -2.67 -6.16
CA ILE A 11 -4.97 -1.84 -5.21
C ILE A 11 -5.01 -2.45 -3.81
N TYR A 12 -6.19 -2.89 -3.35
CA TYR A 12 -6.34 -3.46 -2.01
C TYR A 12 -5.68 -4.84 -1.89
N GLU A 13 -5.75 -5.67 -2.93
CA GLU A 13 -5.02 -6.94 -2.97
C GLU A 13 -3.52 -6.73 -2.83
N THR A 14 -2.93 -5.83 -3.61
CA THR A 14 -1.49 -5.56 -3.55
C THR A 14 -1.09 -4.97 -2.20
N LEU A 15 -1.87 -4.02 -1.68
CA LEU A 15 -1.66 -3.45 -0.35
C LEU A 15 -1.72 -4.52 0.75
N PHE A 16 -2.62 -5.50 0.64
CA PHE A 16 -2.75 -6.59 1.62
C PHE A 16 -1.62 -7.63 1.49
N LYS A 17 -1.11 -7.88 0.27
CA LYS A 17 0.03 -8.78 0.03
C LYS A 17 1.34 -8.19 0.56
N GLU A 18 1.62 -6.93 0.23
CA GLU A 18 2.89 -6.28 0.56
C GLU A 18 2.89 -5.63 1.95
N GLY A 19 1.74 -5.14 2.42
CA GLY A 19 1.59 -4.43 3.69
C GLY A 19 2.21 -3.02 3.73
N VAL A 20 3.01 -2.66 2.72
CA VAL A 20 3.61 -1.34 2.51
C VAL A 20 3.49 -0.97 1.04
N MET A 21 3.11 0.27 0.75
CA MET A 21 3.04 0.79 -0.61
C MET A 21 3.78 2.12 -0.72
N VAL A 22 4.42 2.35 -1.86
CA VAL A 22 5.18 3.58 -2.14
C VAL A 22 4.70 4.15 -3.46
N ALA A 23 4.39 5.44 -3.52
CA ALA A 23 4.08 6.11 -4.79
C ALA A 23 4.76 7.46 -4.91
N LYS A 24 5.26 7.76 -6.11
CA LYS A 24 5.75 9.10 -6.43
C LYS A 24 4.58 10.06 -6.59
N LYS A 25 4.71 11.30 -6.12
CA LYS A 25 3.73 12.38 -6.27
C LYS A 25 3.76 12.95 -7.69
N ASP A 26 3.32 12.14 -8.65
CA ASP A 26 3.14 12.51 -10.06
C ASP A 26 1.74 12.06 -10.52
N TYR A 27 0.78 12.99 -10.59
CA TYR A 27 -0.63 12.68 -10.87
C TYR A 27 -0.92 12.33 -12.34
N HIS A 28 -0.02 12.70 -13.25
CA HIS A 28 -0.19 12.50 -14.69
C HIS A 28 0.38 11.16 -15.18
N ALA A 29 1.08 10.42 -14.32
CA ALA A 29 1.64 9.13 -14.69
C ALA A 29 0.51 8.11 -14.95
N LEU A 30 0.49 7.60 -16.19
CA LEU A 30 -0.50 6.63 -16.66
C LEU A 30 -0.42 5.28 -15.95
N LYS A 31 0.78 4.91 -15.46
CA LYS A 31 1.05 3.64 -14.80
C LYS A 31 1.83 3.85 -13.50
N HIS A 32 1.52 3.03 -12.51
CA HIS A 32 2.29 2.90 -11.29
C HIS A 32 3.36 1.80 -11.44
N THR A 33 4.55 1.98 -10.86
CA THR A 33 5.70 1.05 -11.04
C THR A 33 5.37 -0.39 -10.65
N ASP A 34 4.60 -0.58 -9.57
CA ASP A 34 4.28 -1.91 -9.04
C ASP A 34 2.96 -2.48 -9.59
N LEU A 35 2.14 -1.69 -10.30
CA LEU A 35 0.79 -2.05 -10.74
C LEU A 35 0.59 -1.74 -12.24
N GLU A 36 0.76 -2.75 -13.09
CA GLU A 36 0.86 -2.53 -14.55
C GLU A 36 -0.42 -2.16 -15.34
N PRO A 37 -1.64 -2.08 -14.78
CA PRO A 37 -2.77 -1.43 -15.46
C PRO A 37 -3.36 -0.19 -14.78
N ILE A 38 -2.82 0.24 -13.62
CA ILE A 38 -3.49 1.25 -12.77
C ILE A 38 -2.78 2.60 -12.84
N ALA A 39 -3.57 3.66 -13.02
CA ALA A 39 -3.07 5.03 -13.00
C ALA A 39 -2.61 5.45 -11.60
N ASN A 40 -1.50 6.19 -11.52
CA ASN A 40 -0.92 6.61 -10.25
C ASN A 40 -1.87 7.53 -9.45
N LEU A 41 -2.71 8.31 -10.14
CA LEU A 41 -3.75 9.13 -9.54
C LEU A 41 -4.75 8.29 -8.75
N GLU A 42 -5.21 7.17 -9.31
CA GLU A 42 -6.16 6.27 -8.65
C GLU A 42 -5.58 5.68 -7.37
N VAL A 43 -4.29 5.31 -7.39
CA VAL A 43 -3.56 4.83 -6.22
C VAL A 43 -3.52 5.91 -5.15
N ILE A 44 -3.01 7.11 -5.47
CA ILE A 44 -2.88 8.21 -4.49
C ILE A 44 -4.23 8.57 -3.88
N LYS A 45 -5.30 8.64 -4.68
CA LYS A 45 -6.64 8.99 -4.19
C LYS A 45 -7.28 7.88 -3.37
N THR A 46 -7.05 6.62 -3.73
CA THR A 46 -7.50 5.47 -2.93
C THR A 46 -6.80 5.46 -1.57
N MET A 47 -5.48 5.65 -1.56
CA MET A 47 -4.69 5.69 -0.32
C MET A 47 -5.07 6.88 0.56
N GLN A 48 -5.32 8.07 -0.04
CA GLN A 48 -5.84 9.23 0.68
C GLN A 48 -7.18 8.92 1.39
N SER A 49 -8.07 8.17 0.75
CA SER A 49 -9.36 7.77 1.34
C SER A 49 -9.22 6.75 2.48
N LEU A 50 -8.23 5.86 2.41
CA LEU A 50 -7.94 4.92 3.49
C LEU A 50 -7.29 5.64 4.68
N LYS A 51 -6.40 6.59 4.41
CA LYS A 51 -5.77 7.44 5.44
C LYS A 51 -6.81 8.22 6.22
N SER A 52 -7.76 8.88 5.55
CA SER A 52 -8.80 9.67 6.24
C SER A 52 -9.67 8.84 7.18
N ARG A 53 -9.71 7.52 6.99
CA ARG A 53 -10.44 6.56 7.84
C ARG A 53 -9.56 5.93 8.93
N GLY A 54 -8.26 6.23 8.98
CA GLY A 54 -7.33 5.69 9.98
C GLY A 54 -6.71 4.33 9.63
N TYR A 55 -7.06 3.71 8.50
CA TYR A 55 -6.58 2.37 8.15
C TYR A 55 -5.11 2.30 7.75
N VAL A 56 -4.55 3.41 7.27
CA VAL A 56 -3.19 3.50 6.75
C VAL A 56 -2.50 4.73 7.34
N LYS A 57 -1.24 4.56 7.74
CA LYS A 57 -0.35 5.67 8.10
C LYS A 57 0.42 6.13 6.88
N GLU A 58 0.47 7.44 6.66
CA GLU A 58 1.17 8.08 5.55
C GLU A 58 2.39 8.84 6.06
N GLN A 59 3.52 8.67 5.38
CA GLN A 59 4.71 9.51 5.51
C GLN A 59 5.05 10.10 4.13
N PHE A 60 5.26 11.40 4.05
CA PHE A 60 5.61 12.07 2.81
C PHE A 60 7.03 12.64 2.88
N ALA A 61 7.90 12.20 1.98
CA ALA A 61 9.28 12.68 1.91
C ALA A 61 9.77 12.67 0.45
N TRP A 62 10.57 13.67 0.05
CA TRP A 62 11.21 13.73 -1.28
C TRP A 62 10.25 13.57 -2.48
N ARG A 63 9.01 14.06 -2.37
CA ARG A 63 7.94 13.85 -3.38
C ARG A 63 7.48 12.39 -3.52
N HIS A 64 7.74 11.54 -2.55
CA HIS A 64 7.23 10.17 -2.45
C HIS A 64 6.28 10.04 -1.25
N PHE A 65 5.19 9.31 -1.47
CA PHE A 65 4.28 8.84 -0.44
C PHE A 65 4.69 7.44 -0.02
N TYR A 66 4.85 7.27 1.28
CA TYR A 66 5.08 5.99 1.93
C TYR A 66 3.88 5.67 2.79
N TRP A 67 3.26 4.52 2.56
CA TRP A 67 2.08 4.09 3.28
C TRP A 67 2.32 2.77 4.00
N TYR A 68 1.90 2.74 5.26
CA TYR A 68 1.97 1.58 6.13
C TYR A 68 0.58 1.17 6.57
N LEU A 69 0.27 -0.12 6.44
CA LEU A 69 -1.01 -0.65 6.90
C LEU A 69 -1.03 -0.77 8.43
N THR A 70 -2.12 -0.34 9.06
CA THR A 70 -2.33 -0.48 10.52
C THR A 70 -3.17 -1.71 10.85
N ASN A 71 -3.17 -2.17 12.10
CA ASN A 71 -3.98 -3.32 12.55
C ASN A 71 -5.47 -3.19 12.20
N GLU A 72 -6.04 -1.99 12.32
CA GLU A 72 -7.44 -1.71 11.93
C GLU A 72 -7.63 -1.77 10.41
N GLY A 73 -6.64 -1.32 9.63
CA GLY A 73 -6.66 -1.46 8.19
C GLY A 73 -6.64 -2.91 7.73
N ILE A 74 -5.92 -3.78 8.45
CA ILE A 74 -5.86 -5.22 8.16
C ILE A 74 -7.25 -5.85 8.32
N THR A 75 -7.96 -5.56 9.42
CA THR A 75 -9.30 -6.11 9.65
C THR A 75 -10.30 -5.59 8.62
N TYR A 76 -10.23 -4.31 8.26
CA TYR A 76 -11.06 -3.73 7.20
C TYR A 76 -10.83 -4.40 5.84
N LEU A 77 -9.58 -4.56 5.42
CA LEU A 77 -9.26 -5.20 4.14
C LEU A 77 -9.69 -6.67 4.11
N ARG A 78 -9.53 -7.41 5.21
CA ARG A 78 -10.04 -8.79 5.31
C ARG A 78 -11.55 -8.87 5.07
N ASN A 79 -12.31 -7.99 5.70
CA ASN A 79 -13.76 -7.93 5.52
C ASN A 79 -14.16 -7.52 4.10
N TYR A 80 -13.37 -6.65 3.45
CA TYR A 80 -13.64 -6.18 2.10
C TYR A 80 -13.32 -7.22 1.01
N LEU A 81 -12.20 -7.95 1.14
CA LEU A 81 -11.80 -8.95 0.16
C LEU A 81 -12.38 -10.35 0.45
N HIS A 82 -13.01 -10.55 1.62
CA HIS A 82 -13.61 -11.83 2.03
C HIS A 82 -12.62 -13.00 2.10
N LEU A 83 -11.37 -12.74 2.52
CA LEU A 83 -10.38 -13.82 2.72
C LEU A 83 -10.59 -14.53 4.06
N PRO A 84 -10.32 -15.83 4.15
CA PRO A 84 -10.26 -16.55 5.41
C PRO A 84 -9.14 -16.01 6.31
N PRO A 85 -9.28 -16.11 7.65
CA PRO A 85 -8.40 -15.46 8.63
C PRO A 85 -6.96 -16.00 8.66
N GLU A 86 -6.70 -17.13 7.99
CA GLU A 86 -5.42 -17.84 7.97
C GLU A 86 -4.35 -17.12 7.12
N VAL A 87 -4.76 -16.26 6.18
CA VAL A 87 -3.83 -15.47 5.37
C VAL A 87 -3.36 -14.26 6.19
N GLY A 88 -2.29 -14.46 6.96
CA GLY A 88 -1.56 -13.42 7.67
C GLY A 88 -0.70 -12.58 6.73
N LEU A 89 -0.63 -11.27 6.98
CA LEU A 89 0.38 -10.41 6.37
C LEU A 89 1.79 -10.90 6.76
N VAL A 90 2.70 -10.91 5.78
CA VAL A 90 4.11 -11.32 5.91
C VAL A 90 4.85 -10.55 7.02
N ILE A 91 4.33 -9.41 7.47
CA ILE A 91 4.96 -8.52 8.45
C ILE A 91 4.95 -9.05 9.90
N PHE A 92 4.02 -9.95 10.28
CA PHE A 92 3.89 -10.42 11.68
C PHE A 92 4.53 -11.77 12.01
N SER A 93 5.02 -12.52 11.02
CA SER A 93 5.88 -13.68 11.27
C SER A 93 7.31 -13.20 11.48
N SER A 94 7.75 -13.14 12.73
CA SER A 94 9.10 -12.79 13.18
C SER A 94 10.18 -13.82 12.78
N SER A 95 10.18 -14.25 11.53
CA SER A 95 11.19 -15.13 10.95
C SER A 95 11.51 -14.63 9.53
N SER A 96 12.59 -13.86 9.44
CA SER A 96 13.57 -13.87 8.35
C SER A 96 13.10 -14.37 6.97
N SER A 97 13.27 -13.52 5.94
CA SER A 97 13.34 -13.82 4.50
C SER A 97 12.13 -13.41 3.63
N SER A 98 12.06 -12.12 3.33
CA SER A 98 11.57 -11.66 2.02
C SER A 98 12.45 -10.48 1.58
N PRO A 99 13.46 -10.70 0.72
CA PRO A 99 14.50 -9.72 0.45
C PRO A 99 13.95 -8.41 -0.14
N MET A 100 12.80 -8.40 -0.82
CA MET A 100 12.20 -7.19 -1.42
C MET A 100 11.60 -6.20 -0.41
N VAL A 101 11.04 -6.67 0.73
CA VAL A 101 10.47 -5.77 1.76
C VAL A 101 11.58 -5.01 2.49
N GLY A 102 12.76 -5.65 2.62
CA GLY A 102 13.97 -5.04 3.15
C GLY A 102 14.44 -3.83 2.34
N TYR A 103 14.36 -3.85 1.01
CA TYR A 103 14.76 -2.69 0.17
C TYR A 103 13.80 -1.50 0.28
N LYS A 104 12.48 -1.72 0.35
CA LYS A 104 11.51 -0.64 0.57
C LYS A 104 11.67 -0.02 1.98
N PHE A 105 11.88 -0.81 3.02
CA PHE A 105 12.15 -0.30 4.37
C PHE A 105 13.54 0.36 4.51
N CYS A 106 14.58 -0.21 3.87
CA CYS A 106 15.93 0.32 3.83
C CYS A 106 16.00 1.65 3.06
N ALA A 107 15.32 1.78 1.93
CA ALA A 107 15.20 3.03 1.19
C ALA A 107 14.48 4.13 2.00
N ILE A 108 13.52 3.77 2.87
CA ILE A 108 12.86 4.75 3.74
C ILE A 108 13.80 5.20 4.87
N ARG A 109 14.63 4.29 5.41
CA ARG A 109 15.63 4.62 6.44
C ARG A 109 16.87 5.33 5.89
N SER A 110 17.31 5.05 4.66
CA SER A 110 18.50 5.66 4.04
C SER A 110 18.25 7.05 3.45
N VAL A 111 16.99 7.48 3.35
CA VAL A 111 16.61 8.82 2.86
C VAL A 111 16.55 9.83 4.03
N PHE A 112 16.76 9.36 5.26
CA PHE A 112 16.68 10.17 6.49
C PHE A 112 17.94 10.08 7.39
N TRP A 113 19.07 9.66 6.82
CA TRP A 113 20.43 9.84 7.34
C TRP A 113 21.39 10.13 6.18
#